data_AF-A0A1I2EKX0-F1
#
_entry.id   AF-A0A1I2EKX0-F1
#
_cell.length_a   1.000
_cell.length_b   1.000
_cell.length_c   1.000
_cell.angle_alpha   90.00
_cell.angle_beta   90.00
_cell.angle_gamma   90.00
#
_symmetry.space_group_name_H-M   'P 1'
#
loop_
_entity.id
_entity.type
_entity.pdbx_description
1 polymer ?
#
loop_
_entity_poly.entity_id
_entity_poly.type
_entity_poly.pdbx_seq_one_letter_code
_entity_poly.pdbx_strand_id
1 'polypeptide(L)'
;MDPELISLIAEIDHTARNAESAEWRKGKSILHLVNHQLRIDFYYTLLCELALDVAEYLAAHGVYEAHRQQLVDQGFVGDIAPRSSPLGTLSEQDRPLIRLFEAWKHRLSALNGCDFSYRRMASYLPLPGDSAGEEFVSPAGYTLAMLKYRKLKRWRSGTIPDLSDLETFIARLCAGHDSDHYLAWMKAQAALAWGRLIDEEEEALASIFTTHPDLQCFNAIGSYSTYWNRYQKQAADISAA
;
A
#
# COMPACT_ATOMS: atom_id res chain seq x y z
N MET A 1 14.80 26.38 -16.72
CA MET A 1 13.69 25.46 -17.06
C MET A 1 14.17 24.53 -18.15
N ASP A 2 13.72 23.28 -18.10
CA ASP A 2 14.09 22.23 -19.06
C ASP A 2 13.46 22.50 -20.45
N PRO A 3 14.26 22.61 -21.53
CA PRO A 3 13.74 22.82 -22.89
C PRO A 3 12.78 21.74 -23.39
N GLU A 4 12.94 20.48 -22.97
CA GLU A 4 12.07 19.39 -23.40
C GLU A 4 10.67 19.53 -22.81
N LEU A 5 10.60 19.93 -21.53
CA LEU A 5 9.34 20.22 -20.85
C LEU A 5 8.59 21.37 -21.54
N ILE A 6 9.33 22.37 -22.04
CA ILE A 6 8.73 23.50 -22.76
C ILE A 6 8.08 23.04 -24.06
N SER A 7 8.75 22.15 -24.80
CA SER A 7 8.22 21.59 -26.05
C SER A 7 6.96 20.76 -25.79
N LEU A 8 6.98 19.88 -24.77
CA LEU A 8 5.83 19.04 -24.44
C LEU A 8 4.59 19.87 -24.07
N ILE A 9 4.76 20.94 -23.28
CA ILE A 9 3.63 21.82 -22.90
C ILE A 9 3.06 22.52 -24.14
N ALA A 10 3.91 23.01 -25.05
CA ALA A 10 3.46 23.68 -26.27
C ALA A 10 2.76 22.72 -27.26
N GLU A 11 3.07 21.42 -27.21
CA GLU A 11 2.36 20.38 -27.98
C GLU A 11 0.98 20.06 -27.39
N ILE A 12 0.82 20.12 -26.07
CA ILE A 12 -0.46 19.86 -25.40
C ILE A 12 -1.37 21.09 -25.40
N ASP A 13 -0.79 22.28 -25.23
CA ASP A 13 -1.49 23.56 -25.27
C ASP A 13 -0.76 24.52 -26.21
N HIS A 14 -1.20 24.53 -27.47
CA HIS A 14 -0.63 25.34 -28.55
C HIS A 14 -0.68 26.86 -28.30
N THR A 15 -1.40 27.31 -27.27
CA THR A 15 -1.50 28.72 -26.89
C THR A 15 -0.45 29.16 -25.87
N ALA A 16 0.19 28.20 -25.19
CA ALA A 16 1.11 28.46 -24.09
C ALA A 16 2.54 28.72 -24.58
N ARG A 17 2.82 29.94 -25.08
CA ARG A 17 4.18 30.38 -25.47
C ARG A 17 4.94 31.15 -24.37
N ASN A 18 4.25 31.55 -23.30
CA ASN A 18 4.83 32.30 -22.19
C ASN A 18 4.80 31.45 -20.92
N ALA A 19 5.97 31.21 -20.34
CA ALA A 19 6.15 30.32 -19.18
C ALA A 19 5.51 30.81 -17.86
N GLU A 20 4.98 32.04 -17.83
CA GLU A 20 4.28 32.59 -16.68
C GLU A 20 2.75 32.63 -16.87
N SER A 21 2.26 32.31 -18.08
CA SER A 21 0.85 32.40 -18.41
C SER A 21 0.00 31.37 -17.64
N ALA A 22 -1.31 31.61 -17.58
CA ALA A 22 -2.23 30.68 -16.92
C ALA A 22 -2.34 29.36 -17.69
N GLU A 23 -2.32 29.46 -19.02
CA GLU A 23 -2.33 28.36 -19.99
C GLU A 23 -1.09 27.47 -19.78
N TRP A 24 0.09 28.08 -19.64
CA TRP A 24 1.32 27.35 -19.35
C TRP A 24 1.27 26.57 -18.03
N ARG A 25 0.82 27.23 -16.96
CA ARG A 25 0.67 26.61 -15.65
C ARG A 25 -0.30 25.43 -15.71
N LYS A 26 -1.40 25.58 -16.45
CA LYS A 26 -2.38 24.52 -16.69
C LYS A 26 -1.77 23.35 -17.47
N GLY A 27 -1.07 23.62 -18.58
CA GLY A 27 -0.40 22.59 -19.37
C GLY A 27 0.63 21.79 -18.55
N LYS A 28 1.41 22.47 -17.69
CA LYS A 28 2.31 21.81 -16.74
C LYS A 28 1.56 20.89 -15.77
N SER A 29 0.44 21.34 -15.22
CA SER A 29 -0.41 20.51 -14.36
C SER A 29 -0.97 19.29 -15.08
N ILE A 30 -1.40 19.43 -16.34
CA ILE A 30 -1.86 18.30 -17.15
C ILE A 30 -0.75 17.27 -17.35
N LEU A 31 0.48 17.70 -17.66
CA LEU A 31 1.62 16.79 -17.77
C LEU A 31 1.90 16.04 -16.47
N HIS A 32 1.83 16.73 -15.33
CA HIS A 32 1.98 16.07 -14.04
C HIS A 32 0.88 15.04 -13.78
N LEU A 33 -0.37 15.30 -14.19
CA LEU A 33 -1.47 14.34 -14.10
C LEU A 33 -1.28 13.13 -15.01
N VAL A 34 -0.79 13.33 -16.23
CA VAL A 34 -0.44 12.22 -17.14
C VAL A 34 0.68 11.37 -16.56
N ASN A 35 1.73 11.99 -16.04
CA ASN A 35 2.82 11.27 -15.38
C ASN A 35 2.33 10.51 -14.13
N HIS A 36 1.44 11.12 -13.35
CA HIS A 36 0.78 10.47 -12.22
C HIS A 36 0.04 9.20 -12.66
N GLN A 37 -0.77 9.28 -13.72
CA GLN A 37 -1.47 8.13 -14.28
C GLN A 37 -0.50 7.00 -14.66
N LEU A 38 0.57 7.33 -15.39
CA LEU A 38 1.58 6.35 -15.83
C LEU A 38 2.28 5.68 -14.64
N ARG A 39 2.59 6.45 -13.58
CA ARG A 39 3.16 5.89 -12.35
C ARG A 39 2.19 4.90 -11.72
N ILE A 40 0.93 5.31 -11.47
CA ILE A 40 -0.09 4.44 -10.88
C ILE A 40 -0.28 3.16 -11.70
N ASP A 41 -0.38 3.28 -13.03
CA ASP A 41 -0.52 2.15 -13.95
C ASP A 41 0.68 1.18 -13.87
N PHE A 42 1.91 1.72 -13.84
CA PHE A 42 3.14 0.94 -13.69
C PHE A 42 3.14 0.16 -12.36
N TYR A 43 2.82 0.80 -11.25
CA TYR A 43 2.84 0.14 -9.95
C TYR A 43 1.73 -0.89 -9.78
N TYR A 44 0.53 -0.64 -10.31
CA TYR A 44 -0.54 -1.64 -10.31
C TYR A 44 -0.17 -2.87 -11.12
N THR A 45 0.51 -2.66 -12.25
CA THR A 45 1.08 -3.76 -13.03
C THR A 45 2.09 -4.52 -12.18
N LEU A 46 3.06 -3.84 -11.55
CA LEU A 46 4.07 -4.47 -10.70
C LEU A 46 3.48 -5.27 -9.54
N LEU A 47 2.41 -4.78 -8.91
CA LEU A 47 1.69 -5.49 -7.85
C LEU A 47 1.02 -6.77 -8.37
N CYS A 48 0.46 -6.74 -9.58
CA CYS A 48 -0.12 -7.91 -10.21
C CYS A 48 0.95 -8.93 -10.59
N GLU A 49 2.07 -8.49 -11.18
CA GLU A 49 3.20 -9.35 -11.53
C GLU A 49 3.80 -10.01 -10.27
N LEU A 50 4.03 -9.24 -9.20
CA LEU A 50 4.46 -9.80 -7.91
C LEU A 50 3.52 -10.89 -7.40
N ALA A 51 2.20 -10.71 -7.57
CA ALA A 51 1.24 -11.70 -7.15
C ALA A 51 1.29 -12.98 -8.00
N LEU A 52 1.59 -12.87 -9.30
CA LEU A 52 1.82 -14.01 -10.18
C LEU A 52 3.13 -14.73 -9.83
N ASP A 53 4.23 -13.99 -9.63
CA ASP A 53 5.52 -14.56 -9.24
C ASP A 53 5.41 -15.38 -7.93
N VAL A 54 4.65 -14.86 -6.96
CA VAL A 54 4.38 -15.60 -5.72
C VAL A 54 3.53 -16.85 -5.98
N ALA A 55 2.53 -16.77 -6.85
CA ALA A 55 1.71 -17.94 -7.21
C ALA A 55 2.56 -19.04 -7.88
N GLU A 56 3.42 -18.68 -8.83
CA GLU A 56 4.34 -19.60 -9.49
C GLU A 56 5.36 -20.20 -8.51
N TYR A 57 5.91 -19.37 -7.61
CA TYR A 57 6.80 -19.84 -6.54
C TYR A 57 6.11 -20.91 -5.68
N LEU A 58 4.87 -20.65 -5.24
CA LEU A 58 4.13 -21.60 -4.41
C LEU A 58 3.79 -22.90 -5.17
N ALA A 59 3.53 -22.81 -6.47
CA ALA A 59 3.30 -23.97 -7.33
C ALA A 59 4.57 -24.82 -7.45
N ALA A 60 5.72 -24.19 -7.75
CA ALA A 60 7.01 -24.86 -7.87
C ALA A 60 7.46 -25.57 -6.57
N HIS A 61 7.03 -25.08 -5.41
CA HIS A 61 7.38 -25.64 -4.10
C HIS A 61 6.29 -26.56 -3.50
N GLY A 62 5.23 -26.87 -4.25
CA GLY A 62 4.19 -27.82 -3.84
C GLY A 62 3.27 -27.34 -2.71
N VAL A 63 3.25 -26.03 -2.43
CA VAL A 63 2.43 -25.40 -1.37
C VAL A 63 1.27 -24.59 -1.92
N TYR A 64 1.12 -24.49 -3.24
CA TYR A 64 0.06 -23.74 -3.91
C TYR A 64 -1.34 -24.13 -3.46
N GLU A 65 -1.64 -25.43 -3.34
CA GLU A 65 -2.98 -25.91 -2.96
C GLU A 65 -3.44 -25.40 -1.58
N ALA A 66 -2.51 -25.18 -0.64
CA ALA A 66 -2.83 -24.58 0.66
C ALA A 66 -3.28 -23.11 0.56
N HIS A 67 -2.93 -22.44 -0.54
CA HIS A 67 -3.18 -21.01 -0.77
C HIS A 67 -4.07 -20.72 -1.99
N ARG A 68 -4.44 -21.74 -2.76
CA ARG A 68 -5.10 -21.62 -4.08
C ARG A 68 -6.31 -20.71 -4.07
N GLN A 69 -7.26 -20.94 -3.16
CA GLN A 69 -8.48 -20.12 -3.09
C GLN A 69 -8.16 -18.65 -2.80
N GLN A 70 -7.24 -18.39 -1.87
CA GLN A 70 -6.81 -17.03 -1.56
C GLN A 70 -6.13 -16.38 -2.78
N LEU A 71 -5.26 -17.11 -3.48
CA LEU A 71 -4.53 -16.60 -4.64
C LEU A 71 -5.44 -16.30 -5.84
N VAL A 72 -6.49 -17.11 -6.05
CA VAL A 72 -7.47 -16.88 -7.12
C VAL A 72 -8.39 -15.72 -6.78
N ASP A 73 -8.93 -15.68 -5.56
CA ASP A 73 -9.94 -14.69 -5.18
C ASP A 73 -9.34 -13.30 -4.93
N GLN A 74 -8.19 -13.28 -4.24
CA GLN A 74 -7.58 -12.07 -3.69
C GLN A 74 -6.09 -11.93 -4.04
N GLY A 75 -5.48 -12.94 -4.67
CA GLY A 75 -4.05 -12.97 -4.95
C GLY A 75 -3.16 -12.74 -3.75
N PHE A 76 -1.89 -12.51 -4.05
CA PHE A 76 -0.94 -12.20 -3.01
C PHE A 76 -1.18 -10.82 -2.38
N VAL A 77 -1.60 -9.82 -3.15
CA VAL A 77 -1.65 -8.41 -2.71
C VAL A 77 -3.06 -7.79 -2.66
N GLY A 78 -4.13 -8.52 -2.98
CA GLY A 78 -5.48 -7.94 -3.02
C GLY A 78 -6.04 -7.54 -1.65
N ASP A 79 -5.49 -8.10 -0.56
CA ASP A 79 -5.78 -7.67 0.80
C ASP A 79 -5.19 -6.30 1.15
N ILE A 80 -4.18 -5.82 0.41
CA ILE A 80 -3.52 -4.51 0.61
C ILE A 80 -3.79 -3.50 -0.53
N ALA A 81 -4.42 -3.93 -1.62
CA ALA A 81 -4.79 -3.06 -2.74
C ALA A 81 -5.81 -1.97 -2.32
N PRO A 82 -5.92 -0.83 -3.01
CA PRO A 82 -6.98 0.13 -2.73
C PRO A 82 -8.35 -0.46 -3.15
N ARG A 83 -9.40 -0.25 -2.34
CA ARG A 83 -10.76 -0.58 -2.76
C ARG A 83 -11.30 0.57 -3.61
N SER A 84 -12.02 0.23 -4.67
CA SER A 84 -12.70 1.24 -5.48
C SER A 84 -13.75 1.95 -4.61
N SER A 85 -13.47 3.20 -4.25
CA SER A 85 -14.47 4.10 -3.68
C SER A 85 -15.31 4.67 -4.82
N PRO A 86 -16.65 4.67 -4.73
CA PRO A 86 -17.51 5.27 -5.77
C PRO A 86 -17.26 6.78 -5.96
N LEU A 87 -16.55 7.44 -5.03
CA LEU A 87 -16.17 8.84 -5.10
C LEU A 87 -14.75 9.07 -5.64
N GLY A 88 -14.01 8.01 -5.99
CA GLY A 88 -12.61 8.11 -6.45
C GLY A 88 -11.62 8.58 -5.38
N THR A 89 -12.08 8.89 -4.17
CA THR A 89 -11.25 9.26 -3.02
C THR A 89 -10.91 8.03 -2.18
N LEU A 90 -9.62 7.82 -1.90
CA LEU A 90 -9.20 6.83 -0.91
C LEU A 90 -9.66 7.27 0.48
N SER A 91 -10.25 6.35 1.24
CA SER A 91 -10.39 6.54 2.67
C SER A 91 -9.03 6.35 3.34
N GLU A 92 -8.79 7.01 4.48
CA GLU A 92 -7.66 6.66 5.34
C GLU A 92 -7.61 5.16 5.66
N GLN A 93 -8.78 4.49 5.68
CA GLN A 93 -8.91 3.05 5.92
C GLN A 93 -8.47 2.19 4.72
N ASP A 94 -8.34 2.78 3.52
CA ASP A 94 -7.91 2.09 2.31
C ASP A 94 -6.38 2.07 2.15
N ARG A 95 -5.64 2.65 3.10
CA ARG A 95 -4.17 2.65 3.07
C ARG A 95 -3.62 1.22 3.17
N PRO A 96 -2.61 0.84 2.38
CA PRO A 96 -2.20 -0.56 2.24
C PRO A 96 -1.77 -1.22 3.55
N LEU A 97 -0.98 -0.53 4.38
CA LEU A 97 -0.51 -1.06 5.67
C LEU A 97 -1.66 -1.22 6.68
N ILE A 98 -2.65 -0.31 6.65
CA ILE A 98 -3.83 -0.39 7.52
C ILE A 98 -4.68 -1.60 7.11
N ARG A 99 -4.90 -1.77 5.81
CA ARG A 99 -5.59 -2.94 5.26
C ARG A 99 -4.88 -4.25 5.62
N LEU A 100 -3.54 -4.28 5.55
CA LEU A 100 -2.75 -5.44 5.97
C LEU A 100 -2.97 -5.79 7.45
N PHE A 101 -2.97 -4.78 8.33
CA PHE A 101 -3.22 -5.02 9.75
C PHE A 101 -4.65 -5.52 10.02
N GLU A 102 -5.66 -5.02 9.31
CA GLU A 102 -7.01 -5.58 9.40
C GLU A 102 -7.05 -7.03 8.89
N ALA A 103 -6.39 -7.34 7.78
CA ALA A 103 -6.32 -8.70 7.24
C ALA A 103 -5.69 -9.68 8.24
N TRP A 104 -4.57 -9.29 8.86
CA TRP A 104 -3.93 -10.08 9.92
C TRP A 104 -4.80 -10.19 11.16
N LYS A 105 -5.50 -9.12 11.57
CA LYS A 105 -6.44 -9.16 12.69
C LYS A 105 -7.57 -10.16 12.42
N HIS A 106 -8.17 -10.15 11.22
CA HIS A 106 -9.20 -11.09 10.82
C HIS A 106 -8.70 -12.53 10.82
N ARG A 107 -7.50 -12.77 10.28
CA ARG A 107 -6.86 -14.10 10.28
C ARG A 107 -6.64 -14.59 11.72
N LEU A 108 -6.12 -13.74 12.60
CA LEU A 108 -5.91 -14.09 14.01
C LEU A 108 -7.24 -14.35 14.72
N SER A 109 -8.30 -13.61 14.41
CA SER A 109 -9.63 -13.88 14.97
C SER A 109 -10.13 -15.28 14.58
N ALA A 110 -9.99 -15.64 13.30
CA ALA A 110 -10.39 -16.95 12.79
C ALA A 110 -9.61 -18.08 13.46
N LEU A 111 -8.28 -17.93 13.59
CA LEU A 111 -7.42 -18.92 14.23
C LEU A 111 -7.69 -19.09 15.73
N ASN A 112 -8.10 -18.03 16.43
CA ASN A 112 -8.37 -18.06 17.87
C ASN A 112 -9.85 -18.30 18.22
N GLY A 113 -10.74 -18.43 17.22
CA GLY A 113 -12.18 -18.61 17.43
C GLY A 113 -12.86 -17.45 18.18
N CYS A 114 -12.22 -16.28 18.25
CA CYS A 114 -12.73 -15.10 18.97
C CYS A 114 -12.22 -13.81 18.35
N ASP A 115 -12.95 -12.71 18.54
CA ASP A 115 -12.54 -11.42 17.99
C ASP A 115 -11.18 -10.96 18.53
N PHE A 116 -10.23 -10.81 17.62
CA PHE A 116 -8.91 -10.31 17.91
C PHE A 116 -8.91 -8.78 17.89
N SER A 117 -8.48 -8.17 18.99
CA SER A 117 -8.40 -6.71 19.09
C SER A 117 -7.01 -6.21 18.73
N TYR A 118 -6.93 -4.95 18.28
CA TYR A 118 -5.65 -4.28 18.08
C TYR A 118 -4.81 -4.16 19.35
N ARG A 119 -5.44 -4.15 20.53
CA ARG A 119 -4.70 -4.21 21.80
C ARG A 119 -3.99 -5.55 21.96
N ARG A 120 -4.64 -6.66 21.60
CA ARG A 120 -4.01 -8.00 21.59
C ARG A 120 -2.94 -8.08 20.51
N MET A 121 -3.21 -7.57 19.31
CA MET A 121 -2.23 -7.53 18.21
C MET A 121 -0.97 -6.74 18.58
N ALA A 122 -1.14 -5.62 19.29
CA ALA A 122 0.00 -4.84 19.75
C ALA A 122 0.94 -5.62 20.68
N SER A 123 0.49 -6.70 21.34
CA SER A 123 1.36 -7.49 22.22
C SER A 123 2.54 -8.13 21.48
N TYR A 124 2.39 -8.41 20.18
CA TYR A 124 3.45 -8.96 19.32
C TYR A 124 4.53 -7.94 18.95
N LEU A 125 4.32 -6.63 19.19
CA LEU A 125 5.36 -5.64 18.93
C LEU A 125 6.62 -5.92 19.78
N PRO A 126 7.81 -5.56 19.29
CA PRO A 126 9.04 -5.56 20.09
C PRO A 126 8.85 -4.75 21.37
N LEU A 127 9.57 -5.14 22.41
CA LEU A 127 9.64 -4.36 23.65
C LEU A 127 10.46 -3.09 23.37
N PRO A 128 10.11 -1.94 23.97
CA PRO A 128 11.03 -0.82 24.05
C PRO A 128 12.23 -1.28 24.90
N GLY A 129 13.35 -1.59 24.23
CA GLY A 129 14.52 -2.26 24.81
C GLY A 129 15.06 -3.42 23.96
N ASP A 130 14.27 -3.97 23.03
CA ASP A 130 14.75 -4.95 22.05
C ASP A 130 15.56 -4.28 20.91
N SER A 131 15.36 -2.97 20.69
CA SER A 131 16.11 -2.14 19.75
C SER A 131 17.26 -1.43 20.47
N ALA A 132 18.49 -1.75 20.07
CA ALA A 132 19.70 -1.12 20.59
C ALA A 132 19.79 0.32 20.09
N GLY A 133 19.41 1.28 20.94
CA GLY A 133 19.62 2.70 20.70
C GLY A 133 18.46 3.57 21.16
N GLU A 134 18.76 4.46 22.10
CA GLU A 134 17.95 5.54 22.67
C GLU A 134 17.00 5.20 23.83
N GLU A 135 17.39 5.75 24.98
CA GLU A 135 16.63 5.86 26.24
C GLU A 135 15.21 6.35 25.99
N PHE A 136 14.21 5.49 26.20
CA PHE A 136 12.84 5.96 26.42
C PHE A 136 12.55 6.11 27.89
N VAL A 137 12.49 7.37 28.32
CA VAL A 137 11.80 7.78 29.53
C VAL A 137 10.32 7.43 29.36
N SER A 138 9.87 6.36 30.01
CA SER A 138 8.44 6.06 30.11
C SER A 138 7.75 7.28 30.73
N PRO A 139 6.77 7.92 30.07
CA PRO A 139 6.00 8.96 30.73
C PRO A 139 5.35 8.33 31.97
N ALA A 140 5.44 8.99 33.12
CA ALA A 140 4.93 8.46 34.37
C ALA A 140 3.47 7.96 34.21
N GLY A 141 3.22 6.69 34.52
CA GLY A 141 1.88 6.09 34.48
C GLY A 141 1.54 5.22 33.25
N TYR A 142 2.43 5.06 32.26
CA TYR A 142 2.17 4.15 31.14
C TYR A 142 2.68 2.73 31.39
N THR A 143 1.81 1.74 31.23
CA THR A 143 2.22 0.33 31.19
C THR A 143 2.84 -0.01 29.83
N LEU A 144 3.69 -1.04 29.80
CA LEU A 144 4.29 -1.58 28.58
C LEU A 144 3.26 -1.92 27.50
N ALA A 145 2.13 -2.50 27.89
CA ALA A 145 1.03 -2.82 26.98
C ALA A 145 0.44 -1.55 26.33
N MET A 146 0.35 -0.44 27.09
CA MET A 146 -0.11 0.84 26.56
C MET A 146 0.89 1.45 25.57
N LEU A 147 2.19 1.30 25.82
CA LEU A 147 3.24 1.78 24.91
C LEU A 147 3.20 1.03 23.57
N LYS A 148 3.14 -0.30 23.60
CA LYS A 148 2.98 -1.13 22.39
C LYS A 148 1.71 -0.76 21.63
N TYR A 149 0.58 -0.64 22.34
CA TYR A 149 -0.68 -0.25 21.71
C TYR A 149 -0.61 1.14 21.06
N ARG A 150 0.04 2.11 21.71
CA ARG A 150 0.26 3.45 21.14
C ARG A 150 1.14 3.38 19.89
N LYS A 151 2.20 2.56 19.89
CA LYS A 151 3.07 2.35 18.73
C LYS A 151 2.28 1.77 17.55
N LEU A 152 1.52 0.70 17.77
CA LEU A 152 0.64 0.14 16.73
C LEU A 152 -0.39 1.16 16.24
N LYS A 153 -0.97 1.97 17.16
CA LYS A 153 -1.90 3.03 16.79
C LYS A 153 -1.25 4.06 15.86
N ARG A 154 0.00 4.47 16.11
CA ARG A 154 0.75 5.37 15.23
C ARG A 154 0.95 4.77 13.84
N TRP A 155 1.34 3.50 13.76
CA TRP A 155 1.48 2.79 12.47
C TRP A 155 0.17 2.76 11.69
N ARG A 156 -0.93 2.50 12.40
CA ARG A 156 -2.30 2.54 11.84
C ARG A 156 -2.80 3.95 11.49
N SER A 157 -2.06 5.00 11.83
CA SER A 157 -2.35 6.38 11.45
C SER A 157 -1.33 6.90 10.42
N GLY A 158 -0.64 5.99 9.72
CA GLY A 158 0.28 6.34 8.64
C GLY A 158 1.73 6.55 9.05
N THR A 159 2.11 6.38 10.33
CA THR A 159 3.53 6.41 10.70
C THR A 159 4.25 5.19 10.13
N ILE A 160 5.28 5.42 9.32
CA ILE A 160 6.13 4.35 8.78
C ILE A 160 6.83 3.60 9.94
N PRO A 161 6.67 2.27 10.05
CA PRO A 161 7.40 1.43 11.00
C PRO A 161 8.91 1.47 10.78
N ASP A 162 9.68 1.36 11.86
CA ASP A 162 11.08 0.94 11.75
C ASP A 162 11.15 -0.50 11.21
N LEU A 163 12.14 -0.76 10.35
CA LEU A 163 12.26 -2.04 9.64
C LEU A 163 12.48 -3.21 10.61
N SER A 164 13.36 -3.04 11.59
CA SER A 164 13.68 -4.07 12.59
C SER A 164 12.50 -4.35 13.51
N ASP A 165 11.75 -3.28 13.85
CA ASP A 165 10.55 -3.41 14.66
C ASP A 165 9.45 -4.17 13.93
N LEU A 166 9.27 -3.88 12.64
CA LEU A 166 8.27 -4.53 11.79
C LEU A 166 8.62 -5.99 11.54
N GLU A 167 9.89 -6.30 11.29
CA GLU A 167 10.36 -7.67 11.10
C GLU A 167 10.11 -8.51 12.34
N THR A 168 10.50 -7.99 13.52
CA THR A 168 10.26 -8.65 14.81
C THR A 168 8.76 -8.84 15.07
N PHE A 169 7.96 -7.83 14.75
CA PHE A 169 6.50 -7.90 14.87
C PHE A 169 5.91 -9.02 14.01
N ILE A 170 6.32 -9.11 12.74
CA ILE A 170 5.83 -10.13 11.80
C ILE A 170 6.31 -11.52 12.22
N ALA A 171 7.58 -11.67 12.60
CA ALA A 171 8.11 -12.92 13.13
C ALA A 171 7.28 -13.42 14.31
N ARG A 172 7.01 -12.56 15.30
CA ARG A 172 6.20 -12.91 16.48
C ARG A 172 4.74 -13.19 16.15
N LEU A 173 4.16 -12.46 15.20
CA LEU A 173 2.78 -12.65 14.75
C LEU A 173 2.61 -13.99 14.01
N CYS A 174 3.64 -14.42 13.29
CA CYS A 174 3.68 -15.70 12.58
C CYS A 174 4.14 -16.87 13.47
N ALA A 175 4.87 -16.65 14.57
CA ALA A 175 5.53 -17.69 15.38
C ALA A 175 4.62 -18.69 16.13
N GLY A 176 3.33 -18.77 15.80
CA GLY A 176 2.40 -19.77 16.37
C GLY A 176 1.35 -20.26 15.37
N HIS A 177 1.50 -19.90 14.11
CA HIS A 177 0.57 -20.21 13.04
C HIS A 177 1.43 -20.62 11.84
N ASP A 178 1.08 -21.68 11.09
CA ASP A 178 1.81 -22.18 9.91
C ASP A 178 1.77 -21.19 8.72
N SER A 179 1.92 -19.89 8.99
CA SER A 179 2.04 -18.82 8.04
C SER A 179 3.51 -18.63 7.68
N ASP A 180 3.82 -18.69 6.38
CA ASP A 180 5.14 -18.32 5.86
C ASP A 180 5.49 -16.89 6.28
N HIS A 181 6.35 -16.78 7.30
CA HIS A 181 6.91 -15.52 7.78
C HIS A 181 7.46 -14.68 6.62
N TYR A 182 8.11 -15.34 5.65
CA TYR A 182 8.68 -14.68 4.48
C TYR A 182 7.62 -14.05 3.56
N LEU A 183 6.51 -14.75 3.29
CA LEU A 183 5.38 -14.19 2.53
C LEU A 183 4.75 -13.00 3.28
N ALA A 184 4.58 -13.12 4.60
CA ALA A 184 4.06 -12.02 5.42
C ALA A 184 5.00 -10.80 5.41
N TRP A 185 6.32 -11.04 5.44
CA TRP A 185 7.34 -10.01 5.32
C TRP A 185 7.31 -9.31 3.97
N MET A 186 7.34 -10.05 2.86
CA MET A 186 7.26 -9.49 1.51
C MET A 186 5.99 -8.66 1.32
N LYS A 187 4.84 -9.14 1.82
CA LYS A 187 3.58 -8.41 1.75
C LYS A 187 3.63 -7.10 2.54
N ALA A 188 4.26 -7.10 3.71
CA ALA A 188 4.44 -5.89 4.50
C ALA A 188 5.34 -4.86 3.80
N GLN A 189 6.42 -5.32 3.15
CA GLN A 189 7.28 -4.46 2.33
C GLN A 189 6.51 -3.85 1.16
N ALA A 190 5.73 -4.67 0.44
CA ALA A 190 4.87 -4.18 -0.65
C ALA A 190 3.87 -3.14 -0.15
N ALA A 191 3.23 -3.38 1.00
CA ALA A 191 2.29 -2.44 1.60
C ALA A 191 2.96 -1.11 2.01
N LEU A 192 4.20 -1.14 2.52
CA LEU A 192 4.95 0.07 2.86
C LEU A 192 5.36 0.86 1.63
N ALA A 193 5.93 0.20 0.62
CA ALA A 193 6.34 0.85 -0.62
C ALA A 193 5.13 1.48 -1.32
N TRP A 194 4.03 0.74 -1.37
CA TRP A 194 2.80 1.20 -1.99
C TRP A 194 2.14 2.34 -1.21
N GLY A 195 2.12 2.27 0.13
CA GLY A 195 1.61 3.35 0.97
C GLY A 195 2.39 4.66 0.80
N ARG A 196 3.73 4.59 0.73
CA ARG A 196 4.57 5.77 0.48
C ARG A 196 4.27 6.42 -0.86
N LEU A 197 4.08 5.61 -1.90
CA LEU A 197 3.72 6.17 -3.20
C LEU A 197 2.37 6.89 -3.12
N ILE A 198 1.34 6.27 -2.52
CA ILE A 198 0.03 6.91 -2.38
C ILE A 198 0.18 8.26 -1.66
N ASP A 199 0.98 8.34 -0.60
CA ASP A 199 1.25 9.59 0.12
C ASP A 199 1.89 10.65 -0.78
N GLU A 200 2.93 10.29 -1.53
CA GLU A 200 3.62 11.20 -2.47
C GLU A 200 2.67 11.71 -3.56
N GLU A 201 1.83 10.83 -4.09
CA GLU A 201 0.90 11.16 -5.17
C GLU A 201 -0.29 11.99 -4.67
N GLU A 202 -0.85 11.68 -3.49
CA GLU A 202 -1.93 12.48 -2.89
C GLU A 202 -1.48 13.92 -2.61
N GLU A 203 -0.26 14.11 -2.10
CA GLU A 203 0.32 15.44 -1.86
C GLU A 203 0.50 16.22 -3.17
N ALA A 204 1.04 15.57 -4.21
CA ALA A 204 1.24 16.20 -5.52
C ALA A 204 -0.10 16.59 -6.17
N LEU A 205 -1.10 15.70 -6.14
CA LEU A 205 -2.44 15.96 -6.69
C LEU A 205 -3.18 17.07 -5.95
N ALA A 206 -3.07 17.14 -4.62
CA ALA A 206 -3.74 18.16 -3.82
C ALA A 206 -3.34 19.58 -4.26
N SER A 207 -2.06 19.80 -4.56
CA SER A 207 -1.55 21.08 -5.08
C SER A 207 -2.13 21.41 -6.45
N ILE A 208 -2.19 20.42 -7.34
CA ILE A 208 -2.73 20.58 -8.70
C ILE A 208 -4.22 20.89 -8.65
N PHE A 209 -5.01 20.15 -7.88
CA PHE A 209 -6.46 20.35 -7.81
C PHE A 209 -6.87 21.62 -7.06
N THR A 210 -6.04 22.10 -6.13
CA THR A 210 -6.24 23.42 -5.53
C THR A 210 -6.06 24.54 -6.58
N THR A 211 -5.09 24.36 -7.48
CA THR A 211 -4.76 25.35 -8.51
C THR A 211 -5.71 25.26 -9.72
N HIS A 212 -6.13 24.04 -10.08
CA HIS A 212 -6.94 23.71 -11.24
C HIS A 212 -8.06 22.71 -10.85
N PRO A 213 -9.15 23.18 -10.22
CA PRO A 213 -10.22 22.32 -9.74
C PRO A 213 -10.94 21.53 -10.84
N ASP A 214 -10.95 22.03 -12.08
CA ASP A 214 -11.53 21.37 -13.24
C ASP A 214 -10.81 20.06 -13.62
N LEU A 215 -9.59 19.84 -13.13
CA LEU A 215 -8.80 18.65 -13.41
C LEU A 215 -9.02 17.51 -12.41
N GLN A 216 -9.92 17.64 -11.43
CA GLN A 216 -10.19 16.60 -10.42
C GLN A 216 -10.68 15.26 -11.01
N CYS A 217 -11.16 15.26 -12.25
CA CYS A 217 -11.59 14.05 -12.96
C CYS A 217 -10.43 13.07 -13.29
N PHE A 218 -9.17 13.48 -13.16
CA PHE A 218 -7.98 12.67 -13.48
C PHE A 218 -7.45 11.81 -12.30
N ASN A 219 -8.22 11.60 -11.23
CA ASN A 219 -7.76 10.83 -10.07
C ASN A 219 -7.90 9.30 -10.29
N ALA A 220 -6.78 8.61 -10.56
CA ALA A 220 -6.75 7.18 -10.86
C ALA A 220 -6.31 6.26 -9.72
N ILE A 221 -6.02 6.79 -8.52
CA ILE A 221 -5.54 5.98 -7.38
C ILE A 221 -6.60 4.96 -6.91
N GLY A 222 -7.87 5.09 -7.33
CA GLY A 222 -8.94 4.12 -7.04
C GLY A 222 -9.18 3.04 -8.11
N SER A 223 -8.42 3.04 -9.21
CA SER A 223 -8.71 2.24 -10.42
C SER A 223 -8.14 0.82 -10.45
N TYR A 224 -7.60 0.33 -9.33
CA TYR A 224 -6.95 -0.98 -9.24
C TYR A 224 -7.79 -2.16 -9.76
N SER A 225 -9.12 -2.09 -9.63
CA SER A 225 -10.03 -3.15 -10.10
C SER A 225 -9.90 -3.46 -11.61
N THR A 226 -9.52 -2.48 -12.43
CA THR A 226 -9.26 -2.69 -13.87
C THR A 226 -8.06 -3.60 -14.10
N TYR A 227 -6.99 -3.41 -13.32
CA TYR A 227 -5.76 -4.21 -13.37
C TYR A 227 -5.98 -5.61 -12.79
N TRP A 228 -6.76 -5.66 -11.71
CA TRP A 228 -7.10 -6.90 -11.02
C TRP A 228 -7.76 -7.94 -11.92
N ASN A 229 -8.65 -7.52 -12.82
CA ASN A 229 -9.32 -8.42 -13.76
C ASN A 229 -8.35 -9.11 -14.72
N ARG A 230 -7.23 -8.47 -15.07
CA ARG A 230 -6.17 -9.08 -15.90
C ARG A 230 -5.40 -10.13 -15.11
N TYR A 231 -5.01 -9.80 -13.88
CA TYR A 231 -4.38 -10.72 -12.94
C TYR A 231 -5.22 -11.99 -12.74
N GLN A 232 -6.52 -11.85 -12.47
CA GLN A 232 -7.40 -12.99 -12.17
C GLN A 232 -7.46 -14.02 -13.30
N LYS A 233 -7.40 -13.57 -14.56
CA LYS A 233 -7.35 -14.48 -15.72
C LYS A 233 -6.06 -15.28 -15.73
N GLN A 234 -4.91 -14.63 -15.54
CA GLN A 234 -3.61 -15.28 -15.53
C GLN A 234 -3.44 -16.22 -14.32
N ALA A 235 -3.93 -15.83 -13.15
CA ALA A 235 -3.93 -16.69 -11.95
C ALA A 235 -4.79 -17.95 -12.13
N ALA A 236 -5.90 -17.85 -12.87
CA ALA A 236 -6.74 -19.01 -13.20
C ALA A 236 -6.02 -19.99 -14.13
N ASP A 237 -5.20 -19.50 -15.06
CA ASP A 237 -4.38 -20.35 -15.95
C ASP A 237 -3.31 -21.12 -15.15
N ILE A 238 -2.62 -20.47 -14.21
CA ILE A 238 -1.65 -21.14 -13.30
C ILE A 238 -2.35 -22.22 -12.47
N SER A 239 -3.57 -21.96 -11.99
CA SER A 239 -4.38 -22.89 -11.22
C SER A 239 -4.82 -24.13 -12.03
N ALA A 240 -4.85 -24.03 -13.36
CA ALA A 240 -5.31 -25.10 -14.26
C ALA A 240 -4.17 -25.96 -14.84
N ALA A 241 -2.91 -25.50 -14.71
CA ALA A 241 -1.70 -26.18 -15.19
C ALA A 241 -1.16 -27.18 -14.16
#